data_AF-A0A919FX57-F1
#
_entry.id   AF-A0A919FX57-F1
#
_cell.length_a   1.000
_cell.length_b   1.000
_cell.length_c   1.000
_cell.angle_alpha   90.00
_cell.angle_beta   90.00
_cell.angle_gamma   90.00
#
_symmetry.space_group_name_H-M   'P 1'
#
loop_
_entity.id
_entity.type
_entity.pdbx_description
1 polymer ?
#
loop_
_entity_poly.entity_id
_entity_poly.type
_entity_poly.pdbx_seq_one_letter_code
_entity_poly.pdbx_strand_id
1 'polypeptide(L)'
;MTSRTPRDSRLRLVRSRPLATASRAVTDGRSRRPAPPPPEGTPAPAELARMARRGLAGAVRIAHWADGALGPGRGDATPDGSGVLSAATAERAAADLGLTPQQARADWDTARLAGLVEVHADTARPGWRLRAWDRDDSAVLRGWVALFDAWSLTGTAPDGLAPATVAEVIEAMPQLLSLLQLSAGPVPVSQLLDLLQKRVTELRTERCEIPYGPQPQPVGDPDAPLEPLLGWALDALAGVGALTRADEQVTLTPLGSWAVWVKLEQICVAAQSPAGNIEQSAEDMLRGCAQLRPNAARAEYRAWLAARPVGSAVTELLTAARGEDALLRGLAFEALRVVGAPAEPDVRAVLDETSLRPYALLWLAEHDGVDPEEAHTALTREEATWLWVDTAAAVSDHGEAGLLVRHLESAVQGTVPALLEDVRAIGHPRTVQVLVALAAAHPDPALAKVVRRAAFQVHRGGA
;
A
#
# COMPACT_ATOMS: atom_id res chain seq x y z
N MET A 1 34.37 50.94 -7.28
CA MET A 1 34.42 49.46 -7.30
C MET A 1 35.02 48.97 -5.99
N THR A 2 34.20 48.45 -5.08
CA THR A 2 34.66 47.64 -3.96
C THR A 2 33.68 46.49 -3.80
N SER A 3 34.19 45.29 -4.04
CA SER A 3 33.52 44.00 -4.07
C SER A 3 32.64 43.75 -2.84
N ARG A 4 31.35 43.50 -3.06
CA ARG A 4 30.48 42.83 -2.09
C ARG A 4 30.29 41.40 -2.59
N THR A 5 31.20 40.51 -2.20
CA THR A 5 30.99 39.07 -2.28
C THR A 5 29.75 38.75 -1.41
N PRO A 6 28.68 38.12 -1.95
CA PRO A 6 27.58 37.69 -1.12
C PRO A 6 28.11 36.63 -0.16
N ARG A 7 27.84 36.78 1.14
CA ARG A 7 28.12 35.72 2.11
C ARG A 7 27.21 34.55 1.79
N ASP A 8 27.78 33.40 1.47
CA ASP A 8 27.06 32.13 1.42
C ASP A 8 26.49 31.84 2.81
N SER A 9 25.21 32.12 3.00
CA SER A 9 24.47 31.76 4.19
C SER A 9 24.37 30.23 4.24
N ARG A 10 25.30 29.61 4.98
CA ARG A 10 25.25 28.17 5.30
C ARG A 10 23.98 27.86 6.08
N LEU A 11 23.21 26.87 5.62
CA LEU A 11 22.14 26.29 6.42
C LEU A 11 22.79 25.57 7.61
N ARG A 12 22.36 25.86 8.84
CA ARG A 12 22.97 25.26 10.04
C ARG A 12 22.47 23.82 10.16
N LEU A 13 23.37 22.85 9.97
CA LEU A 13 23.18 21.47 10.40
C LEU A 13 23.10 21.43 11.93
N VAL A 14 21.88 21.47 12.48
CA VAL A 14 21.63 21.22 13.90
C VAL A 14 21.40 19.72 14.07
N ARG A 15 22.24 19.07 14.87
CA ARG A 15 22.02 17.68 15.31
C ARG A 15 20.68 17.57 16.02
N SER A 16 19.78 16.74 15.50
CA SER A 16 18.52 16.36 16.14
C SER A 16 18.81 15.73 17.50
N ARG A 17 18.26 16.33 18.57
CA ARG A 17 18.28 15.78 19.93
C ARG A 17 16.91 15.15 20.19
N PRO A 18 16.82 13.94 20.75
CA PRO A 18 15.57 13.20 20.81
C PRO A 18 14.60 13.84 21.82
N LEU A 19 13.39 14.18 21.35
CA LEU A 19 12.28 14.62 22.20
C LEU A 19 11.65 13.39 22.87
N ALA A 20 12.34 12.89 23.91
CA ALA A 20 11.74 11.99 24.87
C ALA A 20 10.99 12.80 25.94
N THR A 21 9.80 12.30 26.28
CA THR A 21 8.96 12.57 27.47
C THR A 21 7.96 13.73 27.46
N ALA A 22 6.70 13.29 27.35
CA ALA A 22 5.59 13.57 28.26
C ALA A 22 4.90 14.95 28.21
N SER A 23 3.70 14.95 27.61
CA SER A 23 2.56 15.59 28.25
C SER A 23 1.39 14.62 28.28
N ARG A 24 1.04 14.20 29.49
CA ARG A 24 -0.05 13.29 29.83
C ARG A 24 -1.25 14.18 30.16
N ALA A 25 -2.28 14.21 29.30
CA ALA A 25 -3.60 14.71 29.70
C ALA A 25 -4.71 14.16 28.79
N VAL A 26 -5.49 13.27 29.41
CA VAL A 26 -6.96 13.14 29.33
C VAL A 26 -7.59 13.07 27.94
N THR A 27 -7.57 11.88 27.33
CA THR A 27 -8.75 11.41 26.60
C THR A 27 -9.67 10.76 27.61
N ASP A 28 -10.73 11.47 27.98
CA ASP A 28 -11.78 10.97 28.84
C ASP A 28 -12.35 9.66 28.28
N GLY A 29 -12.64 8.75 29.20
CA GLY A 29 -13.01 7.36 28.90
C GLY A 29 -14.30 7.26 28.10
N ARG A 30 -14.19 6.92 26.82
CA ARG A 30 -15.16 6.02 26.21
C ARG A 30 -14.63 4.61 26.36
N SER A 31 -15.27 3.86 27.25
CA SER A 31 -15.10 2.42 27.36
C SER A 31 -15.16 1.81 25.96
N ARG A 32 -14.02 1.30 25.46
CA ARG A 32 -13.98 0.46 24.26
C ARG A 32 -15.02 -0.64 24.50
N ARG A 33 -16.13 -0.58 23.76
CA ARG A 33 -17.11 -1.67 23.76
C ARG A 33 -16.31 -2.93 23.43
N PRO A 34 -16.40 -4.00 24.23
CA PRO A 34 -15.73 -5.25 23.91
C PRO A 34 -16.15 -5.66 22.50
N ALA A 35 -15.18 -6.14 21.71
CA ALA A 35 -15.44 -6.87 20.48
C ALA A 35 -16.59 -7.85 20.73
N PRO A 36 -17.63 -7.91 19.86
CA PRO A 36 -18.60 -8.97 19.95
C PRO A 36 -17.87 -10.33 19.93
N PRO A 37 -18.39 -11.36 20.61
CA PRO A 37 -17.78 -12.68 20.53
C PRO A 37 -17.87 -13.20 19.07
N PRO A 38 -16.93 -14.06 18.65
CA PRO A 38 -17.00 -14.70 17.35
C PRO A 38 -18.28 -15.53 17.20
N PRO A 39 -18.71 -15.85 15.96
CA PRO A 39 -19.90 -16.64 15.69
C PRO A 39 -19.87 -17.97 16.45
N GLU A 40 -21.04 -18.44 16.85
CA GLU A 40 -21.18 -19.73 17.52
C GLU A 40 -20.55 -20.86 16.68
N GLY A 41 -19.76 -21.71 17.31
CA GLY A 41 -19.02 -22.78 16.62
C GLY A 41 -17.65 -22.36 16.06
N THR A 42 -17.23 -21.10 16.19
CA THR A 42 -15.86 -20.69 15.82
C THR A 42 -14.83 -21.43 16.68
N PRO A 43 -13.88 -22.18 16.08
CA PRO A 43 -12.87 -22.88 16.85
C PRO A 43 -11.99 -21.95 17.70
N ALA A 44 -11.38 -22.50 18.75
CA ALA A 44 -10.43 -21.76 19.56
C ALA A 44 -9.24 -21.25 18.71
N PRO A 45 -8.60 -20.12 19.07
CA PRO A 45 -7.50 -19.54 18.29
C PRO A 45 -6.37 -20.52 17.96
N ALA A 46 -6.00 -21.40 18.90
CA ALA A 46 -4.97 -22.43 18.68
C ALA A 46 -5.37 -23.45 17.59
N GLU A 47 -6.67 -23.77 17.49
CA GLU A 47 -7.17 -24.67 16.45
C GLU A 47 -7.15 -24.01 15.08
N LEU A 48 -7.60 -22.75 15.00
CA LEU A 48 -7.51 -21.94 13.78
C LEU A 48 -6.05 -21.81 13.33
N ALA A 49 -5.13 -21.56 14.27
CA ALA A 49 -3.72 -21.45 13.97
C ALA A 49 -3.14 -22.78 13.49
N ARG A 50 -3.59 -23.92 14.01
CA ARG A 50 -3.23 -25.26 13.53
C ARG A 50 -3.73 -25.51 12.10
N MET A 51 -4.94 -25.06 11.76
CA MET A 51 -5.47 -25.11 10.40
C MET A 51 -4.64 -24.24 9.45
N ALA A 52 -4.34 -23.00 9.83
CA ALA A 52 -3.50 -22.09 9.06
C ALA A 52 -2.09 -22.66 8.82
N ARG A 53 -1.49 -23.33 9.81
CA ARG A 53 -0.19 -24.01 9.63
C ARG A 53 -0.24 -25.12 8.59
N ARG A 54 -1.33 -25.89 8.54
CA ARG A 54 -1.51 -26.92 7.50
C ARG A 54 -1.63 -26.29 6.11
N GLY A 55 -2.42 -25.22 5.97
CA GLY A 55 -2.58 -24.53 4.69
C GLY A 55 -1.30 -23.87 4.18
N LEU A 56 -0.46 -23.34 5.08
CA LEU A 56 0.79 -22.65 4.74
C LEU A 56 2.03 -23.55 4.77
N ALA A 57 1.88 -24.87 4.88
CA ALA A 57 3.01 -25.78 5.08
C ALA A 57 4.01 -25.78 3.90
N GLY A 58 3.53 -25.64 2.66
CA GLY A 58 4.38 -25.49 1.46
C GLY A 58 5.15 -24.16 1.48
N ALA A 59 4.43 -23.07 1.69
CA ALA A 59 4.98 -21.72 1.82
C ALA A 59 6.07 -21.60 2.91
N VAL A 60 5.87 -22.21 4.07
CA VAL A 60 6.88 -22.21 5.15
C VAL A 60 8.12 -23.02 4.76
N ARG A 61 7.94 -24.14 4.07
CA ARG A 61 9.04 -24.99 3.63
C ARG A 61 9.94 -24.25 2.64
N ILE A 62 9.35 -23.58 1.64
CA ILE A 62 10.13 -22.80 0.69
C ILE A 62 10.72 -21.54 1.32
N ALA A 63 10.06 -20.92 2.29
CA ALA A 63 10.59 -19.79 3.03
C ALA A 63 11.86 -20.16 3.84
N HIS A 64 11.87 -21.32 4.50
CA HIS A 64 13.07 -21.83 5.18
C HIS A 64 14.18 -22.22 4.21
N TRP A 65 13.83 -22.81 3.07
CA TRP A 65 14.81 -23.06 2.01
C TRP A 65 15.44 -21.76 1.51
N ALA A 66 14.63 -20.72 1.28
CA ALA A 66 15.08 -19.42 0.81
C ALA A 66 16.00 -18.73 1.83
N ASP A 67 15.71 -18.79 3.13
CA ASP A 67 16.61 -18.29 4.18
C ASP A 67 18.00 -18.94 4.10
N GLY A 68 18.06 -20.24 3.81
CA GLY A 68 19.32 -20.97 3.64
C GLY A 68 20.03 -20.72 2.30
N ALA A 69 19.27 -20.60 1.21
CA ALA A 69 19.79 -20.63 -0.16
C ALA A 69 19.93 -19.25 -0.83
N LEU A 70 19.13 -18.26 -0.42
CA LEU A 70 19.03 -16.92 -1.03
C LEU A 70 19.41 -15.78 -0.08
N GLY A 71 19.97 -16.11 1.09
CA GLY A 71 20.41 -15.14 2.08
C GLY A 71 21.61 -14.29 1.61
N PRO A 72 21.87 -13.14 2.28
CA PRO A 72 22.94 -12.22 1.92
C PRO A 72 24.31 -12.92 1.81
N GLY A 73 25.02 -12.71 0.70
CA GLY A 73 26.35 -13.28 0.45
C GLY A 73 26.37 -14.73 -0.07
N ARG A 74 25.20 -15.33 -0.34
CA ARG A 74 25.07 -16.65 -0.98
C ARG A 74 24.49 -16.44 -2.37
N GLY A 75 25.37 -16.32 -3.36
CA GLY A 75 25.02 -15.96 -4.73
C GLY A 75 24.01 -16.92 -5.35
N ASP A 76 22.87 -16.38 -5.74
CA ASP A 76 22.22 -16.51 -7.06
C ASP A 76 21.02 -15.55 -7.05
N ALA A 77 21.40 -14.28 -7.11
CA ALA A 77 20.55 -13.12 -7.27
C ALA A 77 20.06 -13.07 -8.72
N THR A 78 18.75 -13.20 -8.98
CA THR A 78 18.18 -13.03 -10.32
C THR A 78 17.48 -11.68 -10.49
N PRO A 79 17.54 -11.06 -11.69
CA PRO A 79 17.87 -9.64 -11.83
C PRO A 79 16.68 -8.69 -12.03
N ASP A 80 15.45 -9.15 -11.97
CA ASP A 80 14.28 -8.30 -12.23
C ASP A 80 13.77 -7.59 -10.95
N GLY A 81 14.33 -8.01 -9.80
CA GLY A 81 13.93 -7.60 -8.47
C GLY A 81 12.46 -7.88 -8.16
N SER A 82 11.66 -8.47 -9.05
CA SER A 82 10.19 -8.38 -9.12
C SER A 82 9.45 -9.06 -7.97
N GLY A 83 10.16 -9.61 -6.99
CA GLY A 83 9.61 -10.46 -5.96
C GLY A 83 9.30 -11.89 -6.44
N VAL A 84 9.41 -12.17 -7.74
CA VAL A 84 9.07 -13.47 -8.36
C VAL A 84 10.30 -14.37 -8.42
N LEU A 85 10.13 -15.67 -8.16
CA LEU A 85 11.20 -16.64 -8.39
C LEU A 85 11.52 -16.74 -9.89
N SER A 86 12.79 -16.52 -10.24
CA SER A 86 13.28 -16.82 -11.57
C SER A 86 13.14 -18.31 -11.91
N ALA A 87 13.15 -18.62 -13.21
CA ALA A 87 13.06 -20.01 -13.67
C ALA A 87 14.16 -20.90 -13.07
N ALA A 88 15.41 -20.42 -13.07
CA ALA A 88 16.54 -21.16 -12.51
C ALA A 88 16.40 -21.39 -11.00
N THR A 89 15.98 -20.36 -10.25
CA THR A 89 15.80 -20.48 -8.80
C THR A 89 14.62 -21.39 -8.46
N ALA A 90 13.54 -21.34 -9.25
CA ALA A 90 12.39 -22.24 -9.10
C ALA A 90 12.77 -23.71 -9.39
N GLU A 91 13.58 -23.97 -10.41
CA GLU A 91 14.08 -25.32 -10.72
C GLU A 91 14.98 -25.86 -9.59
N ARG A 92 15.86 -25.01 -9.04
CA ARG A 92 16.70 -25.39 -7.90
C ARG A 92 15.87 -25.70 -6.66
N ALA A 93 14.93 -24.81 -6.30
CA ALA A 93 14.02 -25.02 -5.17
C ALA A 93 13.22 -26.32 -5.34
N ALA A 94 12.73 -26.58 -6.55
CA ALA A 94 12.01 -27.80 -6.88
C ALA A 94 12.86 -29.06 -6.70
N ALA A 95 14.10 -29.04 -7.16
CA ALA A 95 15.03 -30.15 -6.98
C ALA A 95 15.36 -30.40 -5.49
N ASP A 96 15.66 -29.34 -4.74
CA ASP A 96 16.04 -29.43 -3.32
C ASP A 96 14.88 -29.87 -2.42
N LEU A 97 13.65 -29.44 -2.74
CA LEU A 97 12.45 -29.69 -1.93
C LEU A 97 11.60 -30.88 -2.41
N GLY A 98 11.97 -31.50 -3.52
CA GLY A 98 11.20 -32.58 -4.14
C GLY A 98 9.83 -32.13 -4.66
N LEU A 99 9.76 -30.92 -5.23
CA LEU A 99 8.55 -30.32 -5.80
C LEU A 99 8.66 -30.24 -7.33
N THR A 100 7.57 -29.88 -8.01
CA THR A 100 7.66 -29.37 -9.38
C THR A 100 8.06 -27.89 -9.38
N PRO A 101 8.67 -27.35 -10.46
CA PRO A 101 8.94 -25.91 -10.56
C PRO A 101 7.69 -25.04 -10.42
N GLN A 102 6.53 -25.53 -10.86
CA GLN A 102 5.25 -24.85 -10.69
C GLN A 102 4.81 -24.79 -9.22
N GLN A 103 4.95 -25.90 -8.48
CA GLN A 103 4.65 -25.95 -7.05
C GLN A 103 5.58 -25.03 -6.26
N ALA A 104 6.88 -25.00 -6.59
CA ALA A 104 7.83 -24.10 -5.96
C ALA A 104 7.44 -22.62 -6.16
N ARG A 105 7.02 -22.23 -7.37
CA ARG A 105 6.54 -20.86 -7.62
C ARG A 105 5.27 -20.53 -6.83
N ALA A 106 4.29 -21.43 -6.82
CA ALA A 106 3.04 -21.21 -6.09
C ALA A 106 3.27 -21.11 -4.56
N ASP A 107 4.13 -21.98 -3.99
CA ASP A 107 4.50 -21.94 -2.58
C ASP A 107 5.25 -20.64 -2.25
N TRP A 108 6.10 -20.16 -3.16
CA TRP A 108 6.83 -18.91 -3.00
C TRP A 108 5.91 -17.69 -3.01
N ASP A 109 5.01 -17.60 -3.99
CA ASP A 109 4.04 -16.51 -4.07
C ASP A 109 3.16 -16.49 -2.82
N THR A 110 2.74 -17.67 -2.36
CA THR A 110 2.02 -17.84 -1.09
C THR A 110 2.86 -17.37 0.10
N ALA A 111 4.15 -17.69 0.15
CA ALA A 111 5.05 -17.25 1.22
C ALA A 111 5.24 -15.73 1.23
N ARG A 112 5.36 -15.10 0.06
CA ARG A 112 5.47 -13.65 -0.10
C ARG A 112 4.19 -12.94 0.34
N LEU A 113 3.03 -13.39 -0.16
CA LEU A 113 1.73 -12.82 0.17
C LEU A 113 1.36 -13.01 1.66
N ALA A 114 1.73 -14.15 2.26
CA ALA A 114 1.58 -14.39 3.68
C ALA A 114 2.60 -13.61 4.55
N GLY A 115 3.59 -12.95 3.93
CA GLY A 115 4.68 -12.24 4.61
C GLY A 115 5.59 -13.15 5.44
N LEU A 116 5.81 -14.38 4.97
CA LEU A 116 6.79 -15.34 5.48
C LEU A 116 8.18 -15.09 4.89
N VAL A 117 8.24 -14.53 3.68
CA VAL A 117 9.46 -14.08 3.01
C VAL A 117 9.33 -12.60 2.69
N GLU A 118 10.41 -11.87 2.88
CA GLU A 118 10.57 -10.48 2.45
C GLU A 118 11.62 -10.50 1.32
N VAL A 119 11.23 -10.10 0.11
CA VAL A 119 12.13 -10.04 -1.03
C VAL A 119 12.75 -8.65 -1.10
N HIS A 120 14.05 -8.60 -1.32
CA HIS A 120 14.89 -7.43 -1.18
C HIS A 120 15.85 -7.35 -2.36
N ALA A 121 15.50 -6.57 -3.38
CA ALA A 121 16.17 -6.61 -4.68
C ALA A 121 16.38 -8.07 -5.14
N ASP A 122 17.63 -8.56 -5.11
CA ASP A 122 17.96 -9.92 -5.55
C ASP A 122 18.15 -10.92 -4.39
N THR A 123 17.79 -10.56 -3.16
CA THR A 123 17.93 -11.42 -1.98
C THR A 123 16.58 -11.70 -1.33
N ALA A 124 16.47 -12.83 -0.65
CA ALA A 124 15.28 -13.19 0.10
C ALA A 124 15.64 -13.33 1.58
N ARG A 125 14.82 -12.75 2.46
CA ARG A 125 15.02 -12.83 3.90
C ARG A 125 13.79 -13.42 4.58
N PRO A 126 13.98 -14.12 5.71
CA PRO A 126 12.87 -14.61 6.49
C PRO A 126 12.08 -13.42 7.04
N GLY A 127 10.79 -13.37 6.74
CA GLY A 127 9.89 -12.38 7.30
C GLY A 127 9.72 -12.56 8.80
N TRP A 128 9.29 -11.51 9.50
CA TRP A 128 9.10 -11.59 10.96
C TRP A 128 8.10 -12.68 11.38
N ARG A 129 7.13 -13.01 10.51
CA ARG A 129 6.15 -14.08 10.75
C ARG A 129 6.80 -15.46 10.73
N LEU A 130 7.77 -15.69 9.83
CA LEU A 130 8.54 -16.94 9.81
C LEU A 130 9.35 -17.08 11.10
N ARG A 131 9.99 -15.99 11.58
CA ARG A 131 10.73 -15.96 12.86
C ARG A 131 9.86 -16.19 14.10
N ALA A 132 8.54 -16.05 13.98
CA ALA A 132 7.58 -16.22 15.06
C ALA A 132 6.72 -17.49 14.89
N TRP A 133 6.91 -18.23 13.80
CA TRP A 133 6.01 -19.28 13.33
C TRP A 133 5.69 -20.35 14.39
N ASP A 134 6.71 -20.83 15.10
CA ASP A 134 6.56 -21.93 16.06
C ASP A 134 6.01 -21.49 17.43
N ARG A 135 6.01 -20.18 17.72
CA ARG A 135 5.77 -19.65 19.07
C ARG A 135 4.64 -18.64 19.19
N ASP A 136 4.13 -18.11 18.08
CA ASP A 136 3.09 -17.10 18.06
C ASP A 136 1.97 -17.48 17.08
N ASP A 137 0.90 -18.05 17.61
CA ASP A 137 -0.32 -18.35 16.84
C ASP A 137 -0.95 -17.12 16.19
N SER A 138 -0.81 -15.95 16.84
CA SER A 138 -1.33 -14.71 16.26
C SER A 138 -0.51 -14.30 15.04
N ALA A 139 0.80 -14.55 15.01
CA ALA A 139 1.62 -14.30 13.83
C ALA A 139 1.20 -15.18 12.64
N VAL A 140 0.91 -16.46 12.91
CA VAL A 140 0.43 -17.40 11.90
C VAL A 140 -0.93 -17.00 11.34
N LEU A 141 -1.90 -16.69 12.22
CA LEU A 141 -3.21 -16.22 11.80
C LEU A 141 -3.11 -14.90 11.00
N ARG A 142 -2.25 -13.97 11.40
CA ARG A 142 -1.98 -12.74 10.63
C ARG A 142 -1.32 -13.00 9.27
N GLY A 143 -0.56 -14.07 9.12
CA GLY A 143 0.02 -14.47 7.83
C GLY A 143 -1.04 -15.06 6.91
N TRP A 144 -1.88 -15.95 7.43
CA TRP A 144 -2.98 -16.52 6.67
C TRP A 144 -4.03 -15.48 6.26
N VAL A 145 -4.40 -14.54 7.14
CA VAL A 145 -5.30 -13.42 6.78
C VAL A 145 -4.70 -12.54 5.69
N ALA A 146 -3.39 -12.29 5.70
CA ALA A 146 -2.73 -11.53 4.63
C ALA A 146 -2.83 -12.25 3.27
N LEU A 147 -2.65 -13.58 3.26
CA LEU A 147 -2.87 -14.40 2.06
C LEU A 147 -4.35 -14.37 1.62
N PHE A 148 -5.28 -14.52 2.57
CA PHE A 148 -6.72 -14.43 2.29
C PHE A 148 -7.09 -13.09 1.67
N ASP A 149 -6.58 -11.98 2.18
CA ASP A 149 -6.82 -10.64 1.63
C ASP A 149 -6.24 -10.46 0.22
N ALA A 150 -5.19 -11.21 -0.09
CA ALA A 150 -4.50 -11.22 -1.37
C ALA A 150 -4.91 -12.40 -2.28
N TRP A 151 -6.06 -13.04 -2.03
CA TRP A 151 -6.52 -14.23 -2.77
C TRP A 151 -6.53 -14.00 -4.30
N SER A 152 -6.85 -12.80 -4.76
CA SER A 152 -6.91 -12.47 -6.19
C SER A 152 -5.53 -12.43 -6.86
N LEU A 153 -4.45 -12.46 -6.07
CA LEU A 153 -3.06 -12.44 -6.54
C LEU A 153 -2.43 -13.84 -6.58
N THR A 154 -3.11 -14.88 -6.08
CA THR A 154 -2.54 -16.25 -6.01
C THR A 154 -2.66 -17.03 -7.31
N GLY A 155 -3.38 -16.51 -8.31
CA GLY A 155 -3.58 -17.18 -9.60
C GLY A 155 -3.94 -16.19 -10.70
N THR A 156 -3.72 -16.59 -11.95
CA THR A 156 -4.05 -15.77 -13.12
C THR A 156 -5.54 -15.81 -13.41
N ALA A 157 -6.16 -14.64 -13.57
CA ALA A 157 -7.53 -14.55 -14.06
C ALA A 157 -7.65 -15.17 -15.48
N PRO A 158 -8.84 -15.64 -15.89
CA PRO A 158 -9.03 -16.22 -17.21
C PRO A 158 -8.64 -15.25 -18.34
N ASP A 159 -7.93 -15.78 -19.35
CA ASP A 159 -7.51 -15.01 -20.53
C ASP A 159 -8.71 -14.51 -21.34
N GLY A 160 -8.53 -13.38 -22.02
CA GLY A 160 -9.53 -12.82 -22.94
C GLY A 160 -10.65 -12.01 -22.28
N LEU A 161 -10.60 -11.81 -20.96
CA LEU A 161 -11.52 -10.92 -20.23
C LEU A 161 -10.87 -9.57 -19.94
N ALA A 162 -11.67 -8.51 -20.01
CA ALA A 162 -11.21 -7.15 -19.73
C ALA A 162 -10.73 -7.04 -18.26
N PRO A 163 -9.57 -6.43 -17.98
CA PRO A 163 -9.06 -6.24 -16.61
C PRO A 163 -10.06 -5.53 -15.68
N ALA A 164 -10.87 -4.62 -16.22
CA ALA A 164 -11.90 -3.93 -15.46
C ALA A 164 -13.00 -4.87 -14.95
N THR A 165 -13.42 -5.85 -15.76
CA THR A 165 -14.41 -6.86 -15.34
C THR A 165 -13.84 -7.74 -14.23
N VAL A 166 -12.56 -8.10 -14.32
CA VAL A 166 -11.87 -8.84 -13.24
C VAL A 166 -11.89 -8.01 -11.94
N ALA A 167 -11.58 -6.72 -12.02
CA ALA A 167 -11.61 -5.82 -10.87
C ALA A 167 -13.02 -5.69 -10.27
N GLU A 168 -14.06 -5.60 -11.09
CA GLU A 168 -15.47 -5.57 -10.64
C GLU A 168 -15.85 -6.84 -9.87
N VAL A 169 -15.41 -8.02 -10.34
CA VAL A 169 -15.66 -9.28 -9.63
C VAL A 169 -14.91 -9.34 -8.31
N ILE A 170 -13.64 -8.93 -8.28
CA ILE A 170 -12.85 -8.85 -7.05
C ILE A 170 -13.54 -7.91 -6.04
N GLU A 171 -14.02 -6.76 -6.49
CA GLU A 171 -14.76 -5.77 -5.68
C GLU A 171 -16.09 -6.31 -5.14
N ALA A 172 -16.76 -7.20 -5.86
CA ALA A 172 -18.00 -7.82 -5.43
C ALA A 172 -17.82 -8.96 -4.41
N MET A 173 -16.65 -9.61 -4.35
CA MET A 173 -16.43 -10.79 -3.50
C MET A 173 -16.69 -10.59 -1.99
N PRO A 174 -16.40 -9.43 -1.35
CA PRO A 174 -16.77 -9.20 0.05
C PRO A 174 -18.26 -9.40 0.35
N GLN A 175 -19.16 -9.05 -0.59
CA GLN A 175 -20.60 -9.26 -0.42
C GLN A 175 -20.97 -10.74 -0.50
N LEU A 176 -20.37 -11.48 -1.43
CA LEU A 176 -20.57 -12.94 -1.56
C LEU A 176 -20.06 -13.69 -0.31
N LEU A 177 -18.89 -13.30 0.21
CA LEU A 177 -18.34 -13.86 1.45
C LEU A 177 -19.25 -13.57 2.65
N SER A 178 -19.86 -12.39 2.69
CA SER A 178 -20.84 -12.01 3.72
C SER A 178 -22.11 -12.88 3.64
N LEU A 179 -22.61 -13.17 2.43
CA LEU A 179 -23.71 -14.12 2.24
C LEU A 179 -23.34 -15.50 2.77
N LEU A 180 -22.19 -16.06 2.36
CA LEU A 180 -21.73 -17.36 2.84
C LEU A 180 -21.63 -17.42 4.37
N GLN A 181 -21.16 -16.35 4.99
CA GLN A 181 -21.05 -16.23 6.45
C GLN A 181 -22.43 -16.24 7.13
N LEU A 182 -23.41 -15.52 6.56
CA LEU A 182 -24.76 -15.43 7.10
C LEU A 182 -25.58 -16.70 6.86
N SER A 183 -25.32 -17.42 5.77
CA SER A 183 -25.99 -18.70 5.46
C SER A 183 -25.59 -19.82 6.42
N ALA A 184 -24.40 -19.75 7.04
CA ALA A 184 -23.87 -20.73 7.99
C ALA A 184 -23.95 -22.20 7.50
N GLY A 185 -23.82 -22.40 6.18
CA GLY A 185 -23.97 -23.69 5.51
C GLY A 185 -23.71 -23.60 4.00
N PRO A 186 -23.91 -24.70 3.26
CA PRO A 186 -23.69 -24.74 1.82
C PRO A 186 -24.59 -23.78 1.05
N VAL A 187 -24.01 -23.04 0.10
CA VAL A 187 -24.72 -22.12 -0.80
C VAL A 187 -24.51 -22.55 -2.26
N PRO A 188 -25.56 -22.69 -3.09
CA PRO A 188 -25.43 -23.04 -4.50
C PRO A 188 -24.62 -22.00 -5.29
N VAL A 189 -23.77 -22.46 -6.21
CA VAL A 189 -22.97 -21.60 -7.10
C VAL A 189 -23.88 -20.69 -7.94
N SER A 190 -25.05 -21.18 -8.38
CA SER A 190 -26.03 -20.38 -9.12
C SER A 190 -26.54 -19.18 -8.31
N GLN A 191 -26.77 -19.35 -7.01
CA GLN A 191 -27.18 -18.24 -6.14
C GLN A 191 -26.07 -17.19 -5.98
N LEU A 192 -24.81 -17.63 -5.90
CA LEU A 192 -23.66 -16.72 -5.86
C LEU A 192 -23.49 -15.96 -7.19
N LEU A 193 -23.75 -16.62 -8.32
CA LEU A 193 -23.72 -16.00 -9.65
C LEU A 193 -24.80 -14.92 -9.80
N ASP A 194 -26.03 -15.19 -9.35
CA ASP A 194 -27.11 -14.21 -9.35
C ASP A 194 -26.76 -12.98 -8.51
N LEU A 195 -26.14 -13.18 -7.34
CA LEU A 195 -25.68 -12.09 -6.48
C LEU A 195 -24.55 -11.29 -7.13
N LEU A 196 -23.58 -11.98 -7.73
CA LEU A 196 -22.45 -11.35 -8.43
C LEU A 196 -22.95 -10.46 -9.57
N GLN A 197 -23.86 -10.95 -10.41
CA GLN A 197 -24.45 -10.20 -11.51
C GLN A 197 -25.13 -8.92 -11.03
N LYS A 198 -25.91 -9.00 -9.93
CA LYS A 198 -26.54 -7.83 -9.31
C LYS A 198 -25.50 -6.83 -8.83
N ARG A 199 -24.47 -7.28 -8.09
CA ARG A 199 -23.47 -6.37 -7.53
C ARG A 199 -22.60 -5.71 -8.61
N VAL A 200 -22.20 -6.44 -9.64
CA VAL A 200 -21.46 -5.85 -10.78
C VAL A 200 -22.31 -4.82 -11.50
N THR A 201 -23.61 -5.07 -11.66
CA THR A 201 -24.55 -4.08 -12.20
C THR A 201 -24.60 -2.82 -11.34
N GLU A 202 -24.73 -2.97 -10.02
CA GLU A 202 -24.71 -1.85 -9.06
C GLU A 202 -23.42 -1.05 -9.15
N LEU A 203 -22.25 -1.70 -9.13
CA LEU A 203 -20.94 -1.04 -9.24
C LEU A 203 -20.83 -0.20 -10.52
N ARG A 204 -21.31 -0.74 -11.65
CA ARG A 204 -21.33 -0.03 -12.93
C ARG A 204 -22.27 1.19 -12.88
N THR A 205 -23.40 1.09 -12.19
CA THR A 205 -24.33 2.23 -12.00
C THR A 205 -23.82 3.27 -11.00
N GLU A 206 -23.17 2.86 -9.91
CA GLU A 206 -22.55 3.74 -8.91
C GLU A 206 -21.40 4.54 -9.54
N ARG A 207 -20.59 3.90 -10.41
CA ARG A 207 -19.55 4.56 -11.20
C ARG A 207 -20.09 5.52 -12.29
N CYS A 208 -21.40 5.54 -12.55
CA CYS A 208 -22.05 6.46 -13.49
C CYS A 208 -22.44 7.82 -12.87
N GLU A 209 -21.81 8.26 -11.78
CA GLU A 209 -21.92 9.66 -11.35
C GLU A 209 -21.46 10.60 -12.49
N ILE A 210 -22.38 11.43 -12.99
CA ILE A 210 -22.19 12.28 -14.17
C ILE A 210 -21.09 13.31 -13.92
N PRO A 211 -19.89 13.20 -14.54
CA PRO A 211 -18.90 14.25 -14.47
C PRO A 211 -19.33 15.40 -15.40
N TYR A 212 -19.16 16.65 -14.97
CA TYR A 212 -19.29 17.80 -15.86
C TYR A 212 -18.02 17.89 -16.74
N GLY A 213 -17.97 17.08 -17.80
CA GLY A 213 -16.83 16.95 -18.71
C GLY A 213 -17.00 15.81 -19.73
N PRO A 214 -16.10 15.67 -20.72
CA PRO A 214 -16.18 14.56 -21.68
C PRO A 214 -16.08 13.22 -20.93
N GLN A 215 -17.08 12.36 -21.13
CA GLN A 215 -17.16 11.05 -20.47
C GLN A 215 -15.94 10.19 -20.82
N PRO A 216 -15.27 9.57 -19.82
CA PRO A 216 -14.42 8.42 -20.06
C PRO A 216 -15.27 7.31 -20.72
N GLN A 217 -14.68 6.56 -21.64
CA GLN A 217 -15.36 5.39 -22.22
C GLN A 217 -15.72 4.39 -21.10
N PRO A 218 -16.88 3.71 -21.17
CA PRO A 218 -17.24 2.67 -20.21
C PRO A 218 -16.14 1.61 -20.15
N VAL A 219 -15.62 1.36 -18.94
CA VAL A 219 -14.38 0.59 -18.74
C VAL A 219 -14.63 -0.93 -18.76
N GLY A 220 -15.90 -1.38 -18.71
CA GLY A 220 -16.27 -2.80 -18.69
C GLY A 220 -17.22 -3.19 -19.82
N ASP A 221 -17.13 -4.45 -20.26
CA ASP A 221 -18.09 -5.05 -21.19
C ASP A 221 -19.40 -5.38 -20.44
N PRO A 222 -20.54 -4.75 -20.80
CA PRO A 222 -21.84 -5.03 -20.18
C PRO A 222 -22.24 -6.51 -20.30
N ASP A 223 -21.81 -7.18 -21.36
CA ASP A 223 -22.19 -8.55 -21.69
C ASP A 223 -21.09 -9.58 -21.31
N ALA A 224 -20.06 -9.18 -20.57
CA ALA A 224 -18.98 -10.08 -20.18
C ALA A 224 -19.50 -11.27 -19.34
N PRO A 225 -19.10 -12.51 -19.67
CA PRO A 225 -19.53 -13.69 -18.93
C PRO A 225 -18.89 -13.70 -17.53
N LEU A 226 -19.72 -13.57 -16.48
CA LEU A 226 -19.26 -13.55 -15.09
C LEU A 226 -19.07 -14.95 -14.48
N GLU A 227 -19.67 -15.99 -15.07
CA GLU A 227 -19.58 -17.36 -14.55
C GLU A 227 -18.12 -17.90 -14.51
N PRO A 228 -17.28 -17.75 -15.56
CA PRO A 228 -15.88 -18.12 -15.49
C PRO A 228 -15.09 -17.35 -14.42
N LEU A 229 -15.42 -16.07 -14.21
CA LEU A 229 -14.78 -15.23 -13.19
C LEU A 229 -15.19 -15.63 -11.78
N LEU A 230 -16.46 -15.99 -11.57
CA LEU A 230 -16.91 -16.56 -10.30
C LEU A 230 -16.19 -17.88 -10.03
N GLY A 231 -16.09 -18.76 -11.03
CA GLY A 231 -15.36 -20.02 -10.93
C GLY A 231 -13.90 -19.80 -10.49
N TRP A 232 -13.19 -18.89 -11.17
CA TRP A 232 -11.84 -18.49 -10.80
C TRP A 232 -11.74 -17.94 -9.38
N ALA A 233 -12.65 -17.05 -8.98
CA ALA A 233 -12.62 -16.46 -7.63
C ALA A 233 -12.86 -17.51 -6.54
N LEU A 234 -13.79 -18.43 -6.77
CA LEU A 234 -14.05 -19.55 -5.86
C LEU A 234 -12.87 -20.51 -5.79
N ASP A 235 -12.20 -20.80 -6.91
CA ASP A 235 -11.01 -21.66 -6.93
C ASP A 235 -9.82 -21.01 -6.22
N ALA A 236 -9.61 -19.71 -6.39
CA ALA A 236 -8.58 -18.97 -5.68
C ALA A 236 -8.83 -18.94 -4.16
N LEU A 237 -10.07 -18.68 -3.73
CA LEU A 237 -10.46 -18.73 -2.32
C LEU A 237 -10.38 -20.14 -1.72
N ALA A 238 -10.68 -21.17 -2.51
CA ALA A 238 -10.46 -22.57 -2.13
C ALA A 238 -8.97 -22.88 -1.98
N GLY A 239 -8.14 -22.37 -2.91
CA GLY A 239 -6.69 -22.52 -2.90
C GLY A 239 -6.02 -21.96 -1.64
N VAL A 240 -6.49 -20.81 -1.14
CA VAL A 240 -6.02 -20.26 0.16
C VAL A 240 -6.65 -20.93 1.39
N GLY A 241 -7.61 -21.85 1.18
CA GLY A 241 -8.28 -22.61 2.24
C GLY A 241 -9.43 -21.87 2.93
N ALA A 242 -9.97 -20.81 2.32
CA ALA A 242 -11.07 -20.03 2.90
C ALA A 242 -12.43 -20.72 2.74
N LEU A 243 -12.61 -21.52 1.69
CA LEU A 243 -13.86 -22.22 1.41
C LEU A 243 -13.60 -23.61 0.80
N THR A 244 -14.64 -24.44 0.77
CA THR A 244 -14.68 -25.71 0.05
C THR A 244 -15.78 -25.68 -0.99
N ARG A 245 -15.56 -26.35 -2.12
CA ARG A 245 -16.54 -26.56 -3.18
C ARG A 245 -16.93 -28.05 -3.20
N ALA A 246 -18.22 -28.35 -3.17
CA ALA A 246 -18.75 -29.70 -3.29
C ALA A 246 -20.15 -29.64 -3.93
N ASP A 247 -20.46 -30.53 -4.88
CA ASP A 247 -21.79 -30.68 -5.47
C ASP A 247 -22.45 -29.35 -5.93
N GLU A 248 -21.70 -28.52 -6.67
CA GLU A 248 -22.13 -27.16 -7.10
C GLU A 248 -22.54 -26.24 -5.94
N GLN A 249 -21.99 -26.48 -4.75
CA GLN A 249 -22.20 -25.69 -3.55
C GLN A 249 -20.86 -25.25 -2.96
N VAL A 250 -20.91 -24.14 -2.24
CA VAL A 250 -19.77 -23.49 -1.61
C VAL A 250 -20.04 -23.38 -0.12
N THR A 251 -19.04 -23.68 0.71
CA THR A 251 -19.12 -23.54 2.17
C THR A 251 -17.84 -22.92 2.70
N LEU A 252 -17.94 -21.96 3.62
CA LEU A 252 -16.75 -21.43 4.30
C LEU A 252 -16.12 -22.51 5.18
N THR A 253 -14.79 -22.57 5.18
CA THR A 253 -14.07 -23.35 6.19
C THR A 253 -14.17 -22.63 7.54
N PRO A 254 -13.89 -23.30 8.67
CA PRO A 254 -13.82 -22.61 9.95
C PRO A 254 -12.83 -21.44 9.96
N LEU A 255 -11.75 -21.52 9.18
CA LEU A 255 -10.75 -20.46 9.06
C LEU A 255 -11.26 -19.28 8.20
N GLY A 256 -11.92 -19.59 7.07
CA GLY A 256 -12.57 -18.57 6.25
C GLY A 256 -13.71 -17.87 6.97
N SER A 257 -14.56 -18.61 7.69
CA SER A 257 -15.65 -18.05 8.48
C SER A 257 -15.13 -17.11 9.57
N TRP A 258 -14.09 -17.51 10.30
CA TRP A 258 -13.43 -16.66 11.28
C TRP A 258 -12.87 -15.38 10.63
N ALA A 259 -12.21 -15.48 9.48
CA ALA A 259 -11.61 -14.31 8.83
C ALA A 259 -12.66 -13.34 8.27
N VAL A 260 -13.74 -13.85 7.65
CA VAL A 260 -14.87 -13.02 7.21
C VAL A 260 -15.51 -12.33 8.41
N TRP A 261 -15.69 -13.02 9.54
CA TRP A 261 -16.18 -12.40 10.76
C TRP A 261 -15.25 -11.29 11.27
N VAL A 262 -13.93 -11.53 11.35
CA VAL A 262 -12.95 -10.49 11.75
C VAL A 262 -13.05 -9.28 10.82
N LYS A 263 -13.22 -9.49 9.51
CA LYS A 263 -13.40 -8.40 8.54
C LYS A 263 -14.69 -7.64 8.77
N LEU A 264 -15.81 -8.32 8.93
CA LEU A 264 -17.09 -7.69 9.25
C LEU A 264 -17.01 -6.89 10.56
N GLU A 265 -16.33 -7.42 11.57
CA GLU A 265 -16.10 -6.70 12.83
C GLU A 265 -15.24 -5.46 12.61
N GLN A 266 -14.14 -5.58 11.86
CA GLN A 266 -13.27 -4.45 11.51
C GLN A 266 -14.05 -3.38 10.74
N ILE A 267 -14.93 -3.78 9.81
CA ILE A 267 -15.82 -2.87 9.09
C ILE A 267 -16.79 -2.20 10.05
N CYS A 268 -17.41 -2.93 10.99
CA CYS A 268 -18.28 -2.32 11.99
C CYS A 268 -17.55 -1.35 12.91
N VAL A 269 -16.30 -1.64 13.29
CA VAL A 269 -15.45 -0.75 14.08
C VAL A 269 -15.00 0.47 13.25
N ALA A 270 -14.64 0.25 11.99
CA ALA A 270 -14.25 1.27 11.03
C ALA A 270 -15.42 2.21 10.69
N ALA A 271 -16.64 1.71 10.57
CA ALA A 271 -17.85 2.52 10.38
C ALA A 271 -18.17 3.39 11.61
N GLN A 272 -17.60 3.06 12.77
CA GLN A 272 -17.66 3.88 13.97
C GLN A 272 -16.46 4.84 14.07
N SER A 273 -15.60 4.92 13.05
CA SER A 273 -14.47 5.85 13.08
C SER A 273 -15.02 7.28 13.16
N PRO A 274 -14.38 8.16 13.95
CA PRO A 274 -14.85 9.54 14.09
C PRO A 274 -14.87 10.30 12.76
N ALA A 275 -14.05 9.88 11.79
CA ALA A 275 -13.94 10.51 10.48
C ALA A 275 -14.93 9.96 9.44
N GLY A 276 -15.38 8.70 9.57
CA GLY A 276 -16.41 8.12 8.68
C GLY A 276 -15.96 7.89 7.24
N ASN A 277 -14.66 7.73 6.99
CA ASN A 277 -14.12 7.65 5.62
C ASN A 277 -14.24 6.27 4.96
N ILE A 278 -14.86 5.28 5.61
CA ILE A 278 -14.82 3.87 5.17
C ILE A 278 -15.43 3.65 3.79
N GLU A 279 -16.46 4.42 3.43
CA GLU A 279 -17.16 4.36 2.13
C GLU A 279 -16.58 5.31 1.08
N GLN A 280 -15.59 6.14 1.46
CA GLN A 280 -15.05 7.17 0.59
C GLN A 280 -14.03 6.61 -0.42
N SER A 281 -13.82 7.38 -1.48
CA SER A 281 -12.69 7.20 -2.41
C SER A 281 -11.36 7.27 -1.65
N ALA A 282 -10.28 6.70 -2.21
CA ALA A 282 -8.94 6.89 -1.63
C ALA A 282 -8.60 8.37 -1.46
N GLU A 283 -8.89 9.20 -2.46
CA GLU A 283 -8.57 10.62 -2.44
C GLU A 283 -9.28 11.36 -1.29
N ASP A 284 -10.59 11.15 -1.14
CA ASP A 284 -11.38 11.80 -0.09
C ASP A 284 -11.02 11.29 1.30
N MET A 285 -10.73 9.99 1.42
CA MET A 285 -10.22 9.42 2.66
C MET A 285 -8.88 10.05 3.06
N LEU A 286 -7.93 10.18 2.12
CA LEU A 286 -6.62 10.80 2.38
C LEU A 286 -6.77 12.27 2.76
N ARG A 287 -7.67 13.00 2.08
CA ARG A 287 -8.02 14.40 2.39
C ARG A 287 -8.61 14.53 3.79
N GLY A 288 -9.52 13.64 4.18
CA GLY A 288 -10.07 13.56 5.53
C GLY A 288 -9.00 13.25 6.59
N CYS A 289 -7.92 12.55 6.21
CA CYS A 289 -6.81 12.22 7.10
C CYS A 289 -5.75 13.32 7.21
N ALA A 290 -5.74 14.32 6.33
CA ALA A 290 -4.69 15.34 6.24
C ALA A 290 -4.42 16.09 7.56
N GLN A 291 -5.46 16.30 8.38
CA GLN A 291 -5.38 17.02 9.65
C GLN A 291 -5.23 16.09 10.87
N LEU A 292 -5.17 14.79 10.65
CA LEU A 292 -5.05 13.81 11.73
C LEU A 292 -3.59 13.62 12.15
N ARG A 293 -3.40 13.26 13.42
CA ARG A 293 -2.08 12.79 13.89
C ARG A 293 -1.72 11.47 13.22
N PRO A 294 -0.43 11.13 13.03
CA PRO A 294 0.00 9.93 12.29
C PRO A 294 -0.66 8.63 12.75
N ASN A 295 -0.77 8.40 14.07
CA ASN A 295 -1.40 7.20 14.60
C ASN A 295 -2.92 7.13 14.34
N ALA A 296 -3.59 8.28 14.28
CA ALA A 296 -5.01 8.37 13.98
C ALA A 296 -5.25 8.17 12.47
N ALA A 297 -4.45 8.82 11.61
CA ALA A 297 -4.48 8.59 10.16
C ALA A 297 -4.23 7.11 9.83
N ARG A 298 -3.23 6.48 10.47
CA ARG A 298 -2.95 5.05 10.28
C ARG A 298 -4.11 4.15 10.73
N ALA A 299 -4.91 4.57 11.71
CA ALA A 299 -6.12 3.85 12.09
C ALA A 299 -7.21 3.98 11.02
N GLU A 300 -7.40 5.17 10.45
CA GLU A 300 -8.31 5.40 9.32
C GLU A 300 -7.89 4.62 8.07
N TYR A 301 -6.59 4.56 7.74
CA TYR A 301 -6.11 3.74 6.61
C TYR A 301 -6.46 2.27 6.80
N ARG A 302 -6.23 1.72 8.00
CA ARG A 302 -6.60 0.32 8.30
C ARG A 302 -8.11 0.10 8.20
N ALA A 303 -8.90 1.05 8.69
CA ALA A 303 -10.36 1.01 8.62
C ALA A 303 -10.86 1.01 7.17
N TRP A 304 -10.34 1.92 6.35
CA TRP A 304 -10.64 2.01 4.91
C TRP A 304 -10.21 0.75 4.15
N LEU A 305 -9.01 0.22 4.42
CA LEU A 305 -8.50 -1.02 3.82
C LEU A 305 -9.31 -2.26 4.23
N ALA A 306 -9.88 -2.29 5.44
CA ALA A 306 -10.64 -3.44 5.92
C ALA A 306 -11.95 -3.68 5.14
N ALA A 307 -12.49 -2.64 4.52
CA ALA A 307 -13.77 -2.66 3.81
C ALA A 307 -13.66 -3.03 2.32
N ARG A 308 -12.45 -3.27 1.80
CA ARG A 308 -12.25 -3.43 0.35
C ARG A 308 -11.13 -4.42 0.01
N PRO A 309 -11.12 -4.98 -1.20
CA PRO A 309 -10.01 -5.83 -1.66
C PRO A 309 -8.71 -5.06 -1.79
N VAL A 310 -7.59 -5.73 -1.47
CA VAL A 310 -6.26 -5.10 -1.45
C VAL A 310 -5.83 -4.57 -2.81
N GLY A 311 -6.04 -5.33 -3.90
CA GLY A 311 -5.68 -4.87 -5.24
C GLY A 311 -6.39 -3.58 -5.67
N SER A 312 -7.69 -3.47 -5.38
CA SER A 312 -8.46 -2.24 -5.63
C SER A 312 -7.92 -1.07 -4.80
N ALA A 313 -7.69 -1.30 -3.51
CA ALA A 313 -7.13 -0.30 -2.62
C ALA A 313 -5.77 0.24 -3.10
N VAL A 314 -4.86 -0.64 -3.52
CA VAL A 314 -3.55 -0.23 -4.05
C VAL A 314 -3.70 0.61 -5.31
N THR A 315 -4.59 0.20 -6.22
CA THR A 315 -4.88 0.92 -7.46
C THR A 315 -5.44 2.31 -7.19
N GLU A 316 -6.42 2.43 -6.29
CA GLU A 316 -7.03 3.70 -5.89
C GLU A 316 -6.02 4.63 -5.20
N LEU A 317 -5.18 4.10 -4.30
CA LEU A 317 -4.14 4.88 -3.62
C LEU A 317 -3.10 5.42 -4.59
N LEU A 318 -2.63 4.60 -5.54
CA LEU A 318 -1.71 5.05 -6.58
C LEU A 318 -2.36 6.07 -7.52
N THR A 319 -3.66 5.92 -7.82
CA THR A 319 -4.42 6.91 -8.59
C THR A 319 -4.48 8.25 -7.87
N ALA A 320 -4.78 8.25 -6.56
CA ALA A 320 -4.75 9.46 -5.74
C ALA A 320 -3.34 10.08 -5.70
N ALA A 321 -2.29 9.26 -5.64
CA ALA A 321 -0.91 9.73 -5.63
C ALA A 321 -0.49 10.45 -6.93
N ARG A 322 -1.05 10.03 -8.08
CA ARG A 322 -0.80 10.68 -9.38
C ARG A 322 -1.43 12.06 -9.50
N GLY A 323 -2.36 12.40 -8.62
CA GLY A 323 -3.00 13.71 -8.58
C GLY A 323 -2.01 14.86 -8.37
N GLU A 324 -2.54 16.08 -8.51
CA GLU A 324 -1.75 17.32 -8.38
C GLU A 324 -1.38 17.67 -6.93
N ASP A 325 -2.09 17.10 -5.95
CA ASP A 325 -1.91 17.42 -4.53
C ASP A 325 -0.72 16.64 -3.94
N ALA A 326 0.37 17.36 -3.68
CA ALA A 326 1.60 16.82 -3.10
C ALA A 326 1.39 16.19 -1.72
N LEU A 327 0.45 16.71 -0.91
CA LEU A 327 0.15 16.12 0.39
C LEU A 327 -0.50 14.75 0.22
N LEU A 328 -1.52 14.66 -0.65
CA LEU A 328 -2.21 13.40 -0.90
C LEU A 328 -1.26 12.34 -1.46
N ARG A 329 -0.29 12.73 -2.30
CA ARG A 329 0.77 11.83 -2.78
C ARG A 329 1.57 11.22 -1.63
N GLY A 330 2.04 12.03 -0.68
CA GLY A 330 2.74 11.52 0.50
C GLY A 330 1.86 10.60 1.36
N LEU A 331 0.61 11.02 1.62
CA LEU A 331 -0.32 10.23 2.44
C LEU A 331 -0.71 8.90 1.77
N ALA A 332 -0.81 8.85 0.44
CA ALA A 332 -1.07 7.61 -0.31
C ALA A 332 0.04 6.59 -0.07
N PHE A 333 1.32 7.01 -0.10
CA PHE A 333 2.45 6.13 0.21
C PHE A 333 2.53 5.73 1.69
N GLU A 334 2.04 6.56 2.62
CA GLU A 334 1.83 6.14 4.01
C GLU A 334 0.76 5.05 4.14
N ALA A 335 -0.34 5.15 3.39
CA ALA A 335 -1.36 4.13 3.35
C ALA A 335 -0.86 2.83 2.67
N LEU A 336 -0.06 2.92 1.60
CA LEU A 336 0.58 1.75 0.98
C LEU A 336 1.53 1.02 1.95
N ARG A 337 2.20 1.71 2.88
CA ARG A 337 2.98 1.07 3.97
C ARG A 337 2.10 0.28 4.95
N VAL A 338 0.80 0.60 5.04
CA VAL A 338 -0.16 -0.20 5.83
C VAL A 338 -0.52 -1.48 5.08
N VAL A 339 -0.59 -1.44 3.75
CA VAL A 339 -0.82 -2.61 2.89
C VAL A 339 0.36 -3.59 2.95
N GLY A 340 1.60 -3.08 2.76
CA GLY A 340 2.83 -3.90 2.81
C GLY A 340 3.06 -4.70 1.52
N ALA A 341 3.58 -5.94 1.66
CA ALA A 341 4.04 -6.80 0.55
C ALA A 341 3.07 -6.95 -0.64
N PRO A 342 1.74 -7.00 -0.46
CA PRO A 342 0.83 -7.05 -1.60
C PRO A 342 0.91 -5.84 -2.53
N ALA A 343 1.34 -4.67 -2.06
CA ALA A 343 1.45 -3.45 -2.87
C ALA A 343 2.77 -3.34 -3.67
N GLU A 344 3.76 -4.20 -3.37
CA GLU A 344 5.11 -4.12 -3.94
C GLU A 344 5.15 -4.13 -5.48
N PRO A 345 4.41 -5.01 -6.19
CA PRO A 345 4.44 -5.03 -7.65
C PRO A 345 3.95 -3.72 -8.27
N ASP A 346 2.86 -3.17 -7.75
CA ASP A 346 2.28 -1.92 -8.24
C ASP A 346 3.16 -0.70 -7.89
N VAL A 347 3.78 -0.68 -6.71
CA VAL A 347 4.74 0.37 -6.35
C VAL A 347 5.98 0.35 -7.25
N ARG A 348 6.46 -0.83 -7.63
CA ARG A 348 7.57 -0.96 -8.57
C ARG A 348 7.18 -0.48 -9.97
N ALA A 349 5.95 -0.76 -10.40
CA ALA A 349 5.44 -0.36 -11.71
C ALA A 349 5.40 1.16 -11.91
N VAL A 350 5.34 1.95 -10.83
CA VAL A 350 5.33 3.43 -10.90
C VAL A 350 6.71 4.08 -10.81
N LEU A 351 7.80 3.30 -10.81
CA LEU A 351 9.16 3.85 -10.75
C LEU A 351 9.51 4.72 -11.97
N ASP A 352 8.88 4.49 -13.11
CA ASP A 352 9.10 5.29 -14.33
C ASP A 352 8.27 6.60 -14.34
N GLU A 353 7.37 6.78 -13.37
CA GLU A 353 6.58 8.01 -13.22
C GLU A 353 7.35 9.04 -12.38
N THR A 354 7.82 10.12 -13.00
CA THR A 354 8.68 11.14 -12.35
C THR A 354 8.11 11.67 -11.03
N SER A 355 6.79 11.89 -10.95
CA SER A 355 6.13 12.43 -9.76
C SER A 355 6.09 11.44 -8.59
N LEU A 356 6.00 10.13 -8.89
CA LEU A 356 5.85 9.07 -7.88
C LEU A 356 7.19 8.43 -7.51
N ARG A 357 8.17 8.47 -8.42
CA ARG A 357 9.44 7.77 -8.29
C ARG A 357 10.14 7.99 -6.94
N PRO A 358 10.30 9.22 -6.40
CA PRO A 358 10.96 9.39 -5.10
C PRO A 358 10.21 8.69 -3.95
N TYR A 359 8.88 8.69 -3.98
CA TYR A 359 8.05 8.03 -2.97
C TYR A 359 8.12 6.51 -3.09
N ALA A 360 8.08 5.99 -4.33
CA ALA A 360 8.23 4.56 -4.60
C ALA A 360 9.58 4.04 -4.15
N LEU A 361 10.68 4.78 -4.38
CA LEU A 361 12.02 4.41 -3.91
C LEU A 361 12.11 4.36 -2.39
N LEU A 362 11.54 5.34 -1.68
CA LEU A 362 11.51 5.32 -0.21
C LEU A 362 10.66 4.17 0.32
N TRP A 363 9.51 3.93 -0.30
CA TRP A 363 8.64 2.81 0.07
C TRP A 363 9.33 1.46 -0.12
N LEU A 364 10.01 1.27 -1.27
CA LEU A 364 10.75 0.05 -1.57
C LEU A 364 11.96 -0.12 -0.64
N ALA A 365 12.69 0.95 -0.32
CA ALA A 365 13.81 0.87 0.62
C ALA A 365 13.34 0.42 2.02
N GLU A 366 12.25 0.99 2.54
CA GLU A 366 11.67 0.57 3.81
C GLU A 366 11.07 -0.85 3.74
N HIS A 367 10.45 -1.20 2.62
CA HIS A 367 9.96 -2.55 2.36
C HIS A 367 11.11 -3.56 2.39
N ASP A 368 12.26 -3.16 1.84
CA ASP A 368 13.54 -3.86 1.86
C ASP A 368 14.28 -3.72 3.22
N GLY A 369 13.57 -3.38 4.29
CA GLY A 369 14.09 -3.40 5.65
C GLY A 369 15.21 -2.39 5.94
N VAL A 370 15.43 -1.40 5.06
CA VAL A 370 16.25 -0.24 5.38
C VAL A 370 15.57 0.52 6.52
N ASP A 371 16.35 0.99 7.49
CA ASP A 371 15.82 1.83 8.56
C ASP A 371 15.10 3.04 7.93
N PRO A 372 13.87 3.37 8.32
CA PRO A 372 13.19 4.58 7.85
C PRO A 372 14.03 5.86 7.97
N GLU A 373 14.92 5.96 8.96
CA GLU A 373 15.84 7.09 9.09
C GLU A 373 16.92 7.11 8.00
N GLU A 374 17.29 5.96 7.44
CA GLU A 374 18.29 5.79 6.39
C GLU A 374 17.70 5.67 4.98
N ALA A 375 16.38 5.47 4.84
CA ALA A 375 15.72 5.28 3.54
C ALA A 375 16.00 6.40 2.53
N HIS A 376 16.20 7.64 3.00
CA HIS A 376 16.56 8.79 2.16
C HIS A 376 17.88 8.61 1.38
N THR A 377 18.76 7.71 1.83
CA THR A 377 20.01 7.38 1.13
C THR A 377 19.80 6.62 -0.17
N ALA A 378 18.61 6.04 -0.38
CA ALA A 378 18.22 5.39 -1.63
C ALA A 378 17.95 6.41 -2.76
N LEU A 379 17.74 7.70 -2.42
CA LEU A 379 17.46 8.74 -3.40
C LEU A 379 18.74 9.31 -3.98
N THR A 380 18.76 9.48 -5.29
CA THR A 380 19.72 10.38 -5.94
C THR A 380 19.47 11.82 -5.50
N ARG A 381 20.45 12.69 -5.74
CA ARG A 381 20.30 14.13 -5.45
C ARG A 381 19.13 14.75 -6.21
N GLU A 382 18.88 14.29 -7.43
CA GLU A 382 17.78 14.74 -8.28
C GLU A 382 16.42 14.37 -7.65
N GLU A 383 16.25 13.10 -7.26
CA GLU A 383 15.04 12.59 -6.60
C GLU A 383 14.81 13.23 -5.22
N ALA A 384 15.87 13.45 -4.44
CA ALA A 384 15.78 14.17 -3.17
C ALA A 384 15.36 15.63 -3.37
N THR A 385 15.81 16.27 -4.45
CA THR A 385 15.38 17.65 -4.80
C THR A 385 13.92 17.68 -5.22
N TRP A 386 13.47 16.71 -6.03
CA TRP A 386 12.07 16.57 -6.40
C TRP A 386 11.17 16.45 -5.17
N LEU A 387 11.49 15.52 -4.26
CA LEU A 387 10.75 15.31 -3.01
C LEU A 387 10.77 16.56 -2.11
N TRP A 388 11.88 17.30 -2.08
CA TRP A 388 11.95 18.56 -1.34
C TRP A 388 10.96 19.60 -1.87
N VAL A 389 10.84 19.75 -3.20
CA VAL A 389 9.87 20.68 -3.82
C VAL A 389 8.43 20.23 -3.53
N ASP A 390 8.16 18.93 -3.63
CA ASP A 390 6.83 18.37 -3.38
C ASP A 390 6.41 18.56 -1.91
N THR A 391 7.32 18.31 -0.96
CA THR A 391 7.10 18.59 0.47
C THR A 391 6.83 20.08 0.71
N ALA A 392 7.59 20.96 0.04
CA ALA A 392 7.37 22.40 0.14
C ALA A 392 6.00 22.83 -0.42
N ALA A 393 5.55 22.18 -1.51
CA ALA A 393 4.23 22.42 -2.09
C ALA A 393 3.12 21.96 -1.12
N ALA A 394 3.25 20.78 -0.52
CA ALA A 394 2.32 20.27 0.49
C ALA A 394 2.21 21.22 1.70
N VAL A 395 3.34 21.70 2.22
CA VAL A 395 3.37 22.65 3.34
C VAL A 395 2.78 24.01 2.95
N SER A 396 3.01 24.47 1.71
CA SER A 396 2.44 25.72 1.21
C SER A 396 0.91 25.67 1.10
N ASP A 397 0.36 24.53 0.66
CA ASP A 397 -1.07 24.40 0.38
C ASP A 397 -1.88 24.04 1.63
N HIS A 398 -1.30 23.23 2.53
CA HIS A 398 -2.03 22.63 3.67
C HIS A 398 -1.45 22.97 5.05
N GLY A 399 -0.24 23.54 5.10
CA GLY A 399 0.50 23.80 6.33
C GLY A 399 0.56 25.27 6.72
N GLU A 400 1.23 25.54 7.84
CA GLU A 400 1.49 26.90 8.28
C GLU A 400 2.73 27.49 7.58
N ALA A 401 2.68 28.77 7.22
CA ALA A 401 3.78 29.46 6.54
C ALA A 401 5.14 29.36 7.27
N GLY A 402 5.13 29.26 8.61
CA GLY A 402 6.35 29.06 9.40
C GLY A 402 7.03 27.70 9.18
N LEU A 403 6.28 26.65 8.84
CA LEU A 403 6.81 25.34 8.50
C LEU A 403 7.55 25.36 7.16
N LEU A 404 7.08 26.17 6.21
CA LEU A 404 7.71 26.33 4.91
C LEU A 404 9.13 26.92 5.04
N VAL A 405 9.31 27.88 5.96
CA VAL A 405 10.63 28.45 6.26
C VAL A 405 11.54 27.43 6.94
N ARG A 406 11.02 26.61 7.86
CA ARG A 406 11.80 25.52 8.49
C ARG A 406 12.22 24.45 7.48
N HIS A 407 11.35 24.15 6.52
CA HIS A 407 11.67 23.22 5.43
C HIS A 407 12.77 23.74 4.50
N LEU A 408 12.98 25.05 4.42
CA LEU A 408 14.14 25.61 3.74
C LEU A 408 15.46 25.21 4.43
N GLU A 409 15.45 25.03 5.75
CA GLU A 409 16.63 24.65 6.53
C GLU A 409 16.99 23.17 6.41
N SER A 410 16.05 22.32 5.97
CA SER A 410 16.26 20.88 5.77
C SER A 410 16.83 20.51 4.39
N ALA A 411 17.08 21.49 3.52
CA ALA A 411 17.59 21.25 2.17
C ALA A 411 18.97 20.58 2.15
N VAL A 412 19.08 19.48 1.40
CA VAL A 412 20.27 18.61 1.31
C VAL A 412 21.48 19.34 0.70
N GLN A 413 21.24 20.38 -0.10
CA GLN A 413 22.26 21.17 -0.80
C GLN A 413 23.12 22.04 0.13
N GLY A 414 22.73 22.19 1.40
CA GLY A 414 23.49 22.89 2.44
C GLY A 414 23.60 24.42 2.30
N THR A 415 23.29 24.97 1.12
CA THR A 415 23.23 26.41 0.85
C THR A 415 22.02 26.76 -0.03
N VAL A 416 21.44 27.94 0.20
CA VAL A 416 20.29 28.41 -0.57
C VAL A 416 20.62 28.62 -2.06
N PRO A 417 21.78 29.17 -2.47
CA PRO A 417 22.12 29.28 -3.90
C PRO A 417 22.17 27.92 -4.62
N ALA A 418 22.79 26.91 -4.01
CA ALA A 418 22.86 25.57 -4.59
C ALA A 418 21.48 24.91 -4.67
N LEU A 419 20.64 25.07 -3.63
CA LEU A 419 19.24 24.62 -3.67
C LEU A 419 18.47 25.29 -4.82
N LEU A 420 18.60 26.61 -4.98
CA LEU A 420 17.91 27.35 -6.04
C LEU A 420 18.44 27.00 -7.43
N GLU A 421 19.66 26.47 -7.57
CA GLU A 421 20.14 25.93 -8.84
C GLU A 421 19.46 24.60 -9.16
N ASP A 422 19.51 23.65 -8.23
CA ASP A 422 18.93 22.32 -8.39
C ASP A 422 17.40 22.39 -8.61
N VAL A 423 16.68 23.17 -7.80
CA VAL A 423 15.22 23.35 -7.89
C VAL A 423 14.79 23.98 -9.22
N ARG A 424 15.67 24.73 -9.90
CA ARG A 424 15.36 25.27 -11.24
C ARG A 424 15.64 24.26 -12.34
N ALA A 425 16.61 23.38 -12.16
CA ALA A 425 17.00 22.38 -13.15
C ALA A 425 16.05 21.17 -13.19
N ILE A 426 15.44 20.82 -12.05
CA ILE A 426 14.62 19.62 -11.87
C ILE A 426 13.29 19.61 -12.66
N GLY A 427 12.82 20.77 -13.13
CA GLY A 427 11.60 20.86 -13.94
C GLY A 427 10.29 20.54 -13.22
N HIS A 428 10.25 20.59 -11.87
CA HIS A 428 9.06 20.27 -11.09
C HIS A 428 7.92 21.29 -11.36
N PRO A 429 6.67 20.85 -11.63
CA PRO A 429 5.57 21.75 -12.03
C PRO A 429 5.20 22.78 -10.95
N ARG A 430 5.40 22.44 -9.67
CA ARG A 430 5.14 23.32 -8.52
C ARG A 430 6.29 24.28 -8.16
N THR A 431 7.39 24.29 -8.92
CA THR A 431 8.59 25.06 -8.60
C THR A 431 8.29 26.55 -8.39
N VAL A 432 7.55 27.17 -9.32
CA VAL A 432 7.28 28.61 -9.26
C VAL A 432 6.43 28.94 -8.03
N GLN A 433 5.39 28.15 -7.78
CA GLN A 433 4.46 28.33 -6.66
C GLN A 433 5.21 28.22 -5.33
N VAL A 434 6.05 27.18 -5.16
CA VAL A 434 6.87 26.96 -3.97
C VAL A 434 7.82 28.14 -3.72
N LEU A 435 8.53 28.60 -4.75
CA LEU A 435 9.47 29.72 -4.60
C LEU A 435 8.74 31.03 -4.26
N VAL A 436 7.56 31.27 -4.83
CA VAL A 436 6.74 32.44 -4.47
C VAL A 436 6.28 32.37 -3.02
N ALA A 437 5.76 31.22 -2.58
CA ALA A 437 5.31 31.01 -1.21
C ALA A 437 6.46 31.15 -0.20
N LEU A 438 7.63 30.55 -0.48
CA LEU A 438 8.84 30.70 0.32
C LEU A 438 9.26 32.17 0.44
N ALA A 439 9.27 32.90 -0.68
CA ALA A 439 9.67 34.30 -0.68
C ALA A 439 8.66 35.21 0.05
N ALA A 440 7.40 34.81 0.17
CA ALA A 440 6.39 35.49 0.96
C ALA A 440 6.52 35.19 2.46
N ALA A 441 6.86 33.95 2.81
CA ALA A 441 6.98 33.50 4.20
C ALA A 441 8.34 33.85 4.86
N HIS A 442 9.40 34.05 4.08
CA HIS A 442 10.75 34.17 4.63
C HIS A 442 10.98 35.49 5.41
N PRO A 443 11.47 35.45 6.66
CA PRO A 443 11.63 36.65 7.50
C PRO A 443 12.78 37.57 7.08
N ASP A 444 13.82 37.05 6.44
CA ASP A 444 14.91 37.87 5.87
C ASP A 444 14.52 38.46 4.51
N PRO A 445 14.37 39.79 4.38
CA PRO A 445 14.00 40.43 3.12
C PRO A 445 15.06 40.27 2.02
N ALA A 446 16.34 40.09 2.37
CA ALA A 446 17.40 39.86 1.39
C ALA A 446 17.25 38.49 0.74
N LEU A 447 17.05 37.44 1.55
CA LEU A 447 16.83 36.10 1.04
C LEU A 447 15.50 35.99 0.28
N ALA A 448 14.43 36.59 0.80
CA ALA A 448 13.14 36.66 0.13
C ALA A 448 13.25 37.26 -1.28
N LYS A 449 14.09 38.30 -1.47
CA LYS A 449 14.36 38.90 -2.78
C LYS A 449 15.10 37.94 -3.72
N VAL A 450 16.07 37.17 -3.20
CA VAL A 450 16.80 36.16 -3.99
C VAL A 450 15.86 35.05 -4.47
N VAL A 451 15.02 34.52 -3.58
CA VAL A 451 14.03 33.48 -3.93
C VAL A 451 13.01 34.00 -4.94
N ARG A 452 12.48 35.22 -4.77
CA ARG A 452 11.58 35.87 -5.75
C ARG A 452 12.22 35.99 -7.14
N ARG A 453 13.51 36.35 -7.19
CA ARG A 453 14.25 36.44 -8.46
C ARG A 453 14.36 35.06 -9.11
N ALA A 454 14.61 34.01 -8.34
CA ALA A 454 14.67 32.64 -8.86
C ALA A 454 13.31 32.21 -9.44
N ALA A 455 12.21 32.48 -8.73
CA ALA A 455 10.85 32.19 -9.23
C ALA A 455 10.58 32.84 -10.59
N PHE A 456 10.95 34.12 -10.74
CA PHE A 456 10.79 34.85 -11.99
C PHE A 456 11.67 34.33 -13.13
N GLN A 457 12.87 33.82 -12.82
CA GLN A 457 13.75 33.21 -13.81
C GLN A 457 13.17 31.90 -14.36
N VAL A 458 12.57 31.07 -13.50
CA VAL A 458 11.88 29.84 -13.94
C VAL A 458 10.70 30.19 -14.83
N HIS A 459 9.86 31.13 -14.39
CA HIS A 459 8.68 31.54 -15.13
C HIS A 459 9.02 32.12 -16.53
N ARG A 460 10.16 32.82 -16.67
CA ARG A 460 10.61 33.34 -17.98
C ARG A 460 11.42 32.35 -18.82
N GLY A 461 11.93 31.27 -18.22
CA GLY A 461 12.74 30.25 -18.90
C GLY A 461 11.94 29.05 -19.44
N GLY A 462 10.67 28.90 -19.03
CA GLY A 462 9.76 27.91 -19.58
C GLY A 462 9.04 28.45 -20.83
N ALA A 463 9.53 28.05 -22.01
CA ALA A 463 8.84 28.11 -23.29
C ALA A 463 8.92 26.73 -23.96
#